data_AF-A0A133ZZX5-F1
#
_entry.id   AF-A0A133ZZX5-F1
#
_cell.length_a   1.000
_cell.length_b   1.000
_cell.length_c   1.000
_cell.angle_alpha   90.00
_cell.angle_beta   90.00
_cell.angle_gamma   90.00
#
_symmetry.space_group_name_H-M   'P 1'
#
loop_
_entity.id
_entity.type
_entity.pdbx_description
1 polymer ?
#
loop_
_entity_poly.entity_id
_entity_poly.type
_entity_poly.pdbx_seq_one_letter_code
_entity_poly.pdbx_strand_id
1 'polypeptide(L)'
;MKKSILILALLVSGISFSNTNVSATKNKSMCKWIKNPNIYVSKEIELINHSQLKGSIYCDVENDYMTYYVGIGNIEIGLLYNLNEKKELTYKNIFNILSDFQSDILKLLPTNIPEKNEKNKPRYYTYRLYVYDSKRGDTFMLFKYIFDTTKPDGDWKIYYNNEIFSRTSENMQRVLKNAGYLPTEDIVY
;
A
#
# COMPACT_ATOMS: atom_id res chain seq x y z
N MET A 1 -27.11 8.85 -15.09
CA MET A 1 -27.07 7.62 -14.28
C MET A 1 -26.01 7.80 -13.20
N LYS A 2 -26.41 7.95 -11.92
CA LYS A 2 -25.48 8.02 -10.79
C LYS A 2 -24.89 6.62 -10.60
N LYS A 3 -23.59 6.46 -10.78
CA LYS A 3 -22.89 5.21 -10.44
C LYS A 3 -22.82 5.15 -8.92
N SER A 4 -23.67 4.34 -8.32
CA SER A 4 -23.55 3.95 -6.91
C SER A 4 -22.23 3.20 -6.76
N ILE A 5 -21.22 3.85 -6.18
CA ILE A 5 -20.01 3.16 -5.73
C ILE A 5 -20.48 2.26 -4.60
N LEU A 6 -20.57 0.97 -4.88
CA LEU A 6 -20.86 -0.05 -3.89
C LEU A 6 -19.64 -0.10 -2.97
N ILE A 7 -19.64 0.70 -1.91
CA ILE A 7 -18.66 0.59 -0.83
C ILE A 7 -18.90 -0.79 -0.22
N LEU A 8 -18.04 -1.74 -0.58
CA LEU A 8 -17.96 -3.02 0.09
C LEU A 8 -17.35 -2.75 1.47
N ALA A 9 -18.17 -2.21 2.38
CA ALA A 9 -17.86 -2.13 3.79
C ALA A 9 -17.72 -3.58 4.26
N LEU A 10 -16.49 -4.09 4.21
CA LEU A 10 -16.08 -5.28 4.94
C LEU A 10 -16.33 -4.95 6.41
N LEU A 11 -17.50 -5.38 6.88
CA LEU A 11 -17.88 -5.45 8.28
C LEU A 11 -16.88 -6.38 8.98
N VAL A 12 -15.70 -5.87 9.31
CA VAL A 12 -14.80 -6.53 10.26
C VAL A 12 -15.31 -6.18 11.65
N SER A 13 -16.41 -6.80 12.05
CA SER A 13 -16.96 -6.70 13.40
C SER A 13 -15.92 -7.20 14.40
N GLY A 14 -15.23 -6.28 15.07
CA GLY A 14 -14.31 -6.59 16.18
C GLY A 14 -12.99 -5.82 16.23
N ILE A 15 -12.64 -5.02 15.21
CA ILE A 15 -11.41 -4.22 15.23
C ILE A 15 -11.72 -2.82 15.75
N SER A 16 -11.10 -2.44 16.87
CA SER A 16 -11.14 -1.08 17.40
C SER A 16 -9.90 -0.29 16.98
N PHE A 17 -10.07 0.99 16.65
CA PHE A 17 -8.99 1.88 16.25
C PHE A 17 -8.62 2.86 17.38
N SER A 18 -7.38 3.35 17.36
CA SER A 18 -6.87 4.31 18.32
C SER A 18 -7.30 5.72 17.95
N ASN A 19 -7.65 6.53 18.95
CA ASN A 19 -7.79 7.99 18.75
C ASN A 19 -6.42 8.69 18.68
N THR A 20 -5.32 7.97 18.89
CA THR A 20 -3.96 8.49 18.78
C THR A 20 -3.51 8.43 17.32
N ASN A 21 -3.37 9.61 16.73
CA ASN A 21 -2.77 9.82 15.43
C ASN A 21 -1.25 9.71 15.56
N VAL A 22 -0.62 8.73 14.91
CA VAL A 22 0.86 8.64 14.88
C VAL A 22 1.36 9.21 13.57
N SER A 23 2.11 10.31 13.67
CA SER A 23 2.83 10.90 12.55
C SER A 23 4.06 10.04 12.26
N ALA A 24 4.02 9.32 11.15
CA ALA A 24 5.11 8.43 10.77
C ALA A 24 6.24 9.13 9.97
N THR A 25 6.16 10.44 9.70
CA THR A 25 7.27 11.25 9.15
C THR A 25 6.88 12.74 9.14
N LYS A 26 7.88 13.63 9.09
CA LYS A 26 7.81 15.10 9.33
C LYS A 26 6.77 15.93 8.51
N ASN A 27 5.98 15.36 7.60
CA ASN A 27 4.99 16.07 6.79
C ASN A 27 3.83 15.13 6.37
N LYS A 28 2.89 14.79 7.28
CA LYS A 28 1.97 13.66 7.05
C LYS A 28 0.54 13.86 7.54
N SER A 29 -0.41 13.30 6.77
CA SER A 29 -1.80 13.02 7.16
C SER A 29 -1.86 12.11 8.40
N MET A 30 -2.83 12.36 9.27
CA MET A 30 -3.04 11.63 10.52
C MET A 30 -3.91 10.40 10.28
N CYS A 31 -3.33 9.19 10.17
CA CYS A 31 -4.15 7.97 10.13
C CYS A 31 -4.38 7.43 11.55
N LYS A 32 -5.59 6.91 11.84
CA LYS A 32 -5.84 6.13 13.07
C LYS A 32 -5.28 4.72 12.89
N TRP A 33 -4.67 4.19 13.96
CA TRP A 33 -4.06 2.86 13.99
C TRP A 33 -4.98 1.86 14.67
N ILE A 34 -4.71 0.56 14.55
CA ILE A 34 -5.41 -0.46 15.35
C ILE A 34 -5.04 -0.24 16.83
N LYS A 35 -6.04 -0.22 17.72
CA LYS A 35 -5.84 0.09 19.15
C LYS A 35 -5.07 -1.01 19.90
N ASN A 36 -5.31 -2.28 19.55
CA ASN A 36 -4.67 -3.45 20.15
C ASN A 36 -4.06 -4.33 19.04
N PRO A 37 -2.98 -3.87 18.40
CA PRO A 37 -2.38 -4.60 17.29
C PRO A 37 -1.76 -5.90 17.78
N ASN A 38 -1.83 -6.95 16.97
CA ASN A 38 -1.02 -8.15 17.21
C ASN A 38 0.48 -7.82 17.02
N ILE A 39 1.37 -8.77 17.31
CA ILE A 39 2.82 -8.55 17.25
C ILE A 39 3.34 -8.17 15.85
N TYR A 40 2.73 -8.71 14.78
CA TYR A 40 3.15 -8.41 13.41
C TYR A 40 2.76 -6.99 13.01
N VAL A 41 1.51 -6.60 13.30
CA VAL A 41 1.05 -5.24 13.09
C VAL A 41 1.87 -4.25 13.94
N SER A 42 2.15 -4.60 15.20
CA SER A 42 3.01 -3.79 16.07
C SER A 42 4.40 -3.58 15.49
N LYS A 43 4.99 -4.63 14.89
CA LYS A 43 6.31 -4.56 14.29
C LYS A 43 6.33 -3.71 13.02
N GLU A 44 5.29 -3.77 12.21
CA GLU A 44 5.18 -2.86 11.05
C GLU A 44 4.99 -1.41 11.47
N ILE A 45 4.19 -1.13 12.51
CA ILE A 45 4.08 0.22 13.09
C ILE A 45 5.47 0.72 13.49
N GLU A 46 6.23 -0.11 14.19
CA GLU A 46 7.61 0.20 14.60
C GLU A 46 8.49 0.48 13.37
N LEU A 47 8.48 -0.38 12.36
CA LEU A 47 9.26 -0.20 11.13
C LEU A 47 8.89 1.08 10.40
N ILE A 48 7.60 1.39 10.28
CA ILE A 48 7.13 2.63 9.66
C ILE A 48 7.66 3.85 10.40
N ASN A 49 7.65 3.83 11.74
CA ASN A 49 8.10 4.96 12.55
C ASN A 49 9.62 5.16 12.56
N HIS A 50 10.40 4.09 12.37
CA HIS A 50 11.87 4.15 12.38
C HIS A 50 12.47 4.24 10.97
N SER A 51 11.75 3.82 9.94
CA SER A 51 12.23 3.83 8.57
C SER A 51 12.15 5.24 7.98
N GLN A 52 13.24 5.68 7.36
CA GLN A 52 13.20 6.85 6.48
C GLN A 52 12.58 6.43 5.14
N LEU A 53 11.25 6.46 5.10
CA LEU A 53 10.46 6.24 3.89
C LEU A 53 10.46 7.51 3.04
N LYS A 54 10.58 7.35 1.72
CA LYS A 54 10.34 8.44 0.77
C LYS A 54 8.84 8.68 0.59
N GLY A 55 8.06 7.61 0.60
CA GLY A 55 6.60 7.67 0.56
C GLY A 55 5.99 8.02 1.92
N SER A 56 4.84 8.68 1.90
CA SER A 56 4.00 8.86 3.08
C SER A 56 2.99 7.72 3.19
N ILE A 57 2.67 7.24 4.40
CA ILE A 57 1.52 6.34 4.61
C ILE A 57 0.27 7.04 4.05
N TYR A 58 -0.43 6.32 3.20
CA TYR A 58 -1.74 6.67 2.68
C TYR A 58 -2.81 6.26 3.71
N CYS A 59 -3.68 7.21 4.09
CA CYS A 59 -4.90 6.89 4.82
C CYS A 59 -6.01 6.67 3.79
N ASP A 60 -7.01 5.84 4.10
CA ASP A 60 -8.17 5.64 3.22
C ASP A 60 -8.97 6.94 2.95
N VAL A 61 -9.94 6.87 2.02
CA VAL A 61 -10.75 8.01 1.54
C VAL A 61 -11.47 8.82 2.63
N GLU A 62 -11.68 8.26 3.82
CA GLU A 62 -12.26 9.00 4.97
C GLU A 62 -11.19 9.67 5.84
N ASN A 63 -9.90 9.57 5.46
CA ASN A 63 -8.71 9.96 6.24
C ASN A 63 -8.65 9.31 7.63
N ASP A 64 -9.36 8.20 7.83
CA ASP A 64 -9.60 7.70 9.16
C ASP A 64 -8.73 6.48 9.45
N TYR A 65 -8.44 5.61 8.47
CA TYR A 65 -7.76 4.34 8.76
C TYR A 65 -6.56 4.07 7.85
N MET A 66 -5.50 3.49 8.43
CA MET A 66 -4.44 2.88 7.63
C MET A 66 -5.04 1.70 6.85
N THR A 67 -4.91 1.76 5.53
CA THR A 67 -5.46 0.84 4.52
C THR A 67 -5.48 -0.63 4.99
N TYR A 68 -6.68 -1.14 5.32
CA TYR A 68 -7.12 -2.55 5.34
C TYR A 68 -6.26 -3.62 6.03
N TYR A 69 -6.33 -3.73 7.36
CA TYR A 69 -6.17 -5.05 7.99
C TYR A 69 -7.43 -5.89 7.71
N VAL A 70 -7.39 -6.79 6.73
CA VAL A 70 -8.54 -7.62 6.29
C VAL A 70 -8.72 -8.88 7.16
N GLY A 71 -8.43 -8.79 8.45
CA GLY A 71 -8.55 -9.91 9.39
C GLY A 71 -7.33 -10.80 9.47
N ILE A 72 -7.53 -11.99 10.05
CA ILE A 72 -6.45 -12.90 10.49
C ILE A 72 -5.73 -13.48 9.27
N GLY A 73 -4.62 -12.85 8.87
CA GLY A 73 -3.68 -13.42 7.89
C GLY A 73 -3.17 -12.47 6.82
N ASN A 74 -3.72 -11.25 6.67
CA ASN A 74 -3.27 -10.30 5.65
C ASN A 74 -3.03 -8.93 6.27
N ILE A 75 -1.88 -8.32 5.96
CA ILE A 75 -1.60 -6.92 6.29
C ILE A 75 -1.47 -6.13 5.00
N GLU A 76 -2.04 -4.94 4.96
CA GLU A 76 -2.01 -4.04 3.83
C GLU A 76 -1.50 -2.65 4.23
N ILE A 77 -0.65 -2.04 3.40
CA ILE A 77 -0.11 -0.69 3.60
C ILE A 77 -0.13 0.07 2.27
N GLY A 78 -0.69 1.28 2.28
CA GLY A 78 -0.59 2.22 1.17
C GLY A 78 0.56 3.22 1.38
N LEU A 79 1.36 3.47 0.34
CA LEU A 79 2.37 4.53 0.31
C LEU A 79 2.05 5.55 -0.80
N LEU A 80 1.88 6.81 -0.40
CA LEU A 80 1.62 7.98 -1.22
C LEU A 80 2.90 8.75 -1.54
N TYR A 81 3.10 9.00 -2.84
CA TYR A 81 4.20 9.79 -3.37
C TYR A 81 3.68 11.02 -4.12
N ASN A 82 4.59 11.98 -4.35
CA ASN A 82 4.36 13.16 -5.18
C ASN A 82 3.32 14.17 -4.64
N LEU A 83 2.81 13.98 -3.42
CA LEU A 83 1.84 14.89 -2.80
C LEU A 83 2.42 16.29 -2.58
N ASN A 84 3.70 16.36 -2.19
CA ASN A 84 4.39 17.62 -1.88
C ASN A 84 5.01 18.24 -3.13
N GLU A 85 5.67 17.42 -3.96
CA GLU A 85 6.36 17.88 -5.15
C GLU A 85 5.40 18.23 -6.29
N LYS A 86 4.22 17.62 -6.32
CA LYS A 86 3.15 17.85 -7.30
C LYS A 86 3.65 17.80 -8.76
N LYS A 87 4.66 16.98 -9.04
CA LYS A 87 5.24 16.84 -10.38
C LYS A 87 4.23 16.20 -11.31
N GLU A 88 4.27 16.56 -12.59
CA GLU A 88 3.47 15.87 -13.61
C GLU A 88 3.90 14.39 -13.72
N LEU A 89 2.92 13.50 -13.86
CA LEU A 89 3.14 12.06 -14.01
C LEU A 89 3.56 11.70 -15.44
N THR A 90 4.86 11.82 -15.69
CA THR A 90 5.51 11.25 -16.89
C THR A 90 5.94 9.81 -16.64
N TYR A 91 6.18 9.03 -17.70
CA TYR A 91 6.68 7.65 -17.55
C TYR A 91 7.98 7.58 -16.75
N LYS A 92 8.93 8.51 -17.00
CA LYS A 92 10.17 8.60 -16.24
C LYS A 92 9.93 8.83 -14.75
N ASN A 93 9.01 9.74 -14.41
CA ASN A 93 8.67 10.03 -13.02
C ASN A 93 7.99 8.83 -12.35
N ILE A 94 7.09 8.13 -13.05
CA ILE A 94 6.43 6.92 -12.55
C ILE A 94 7.46 5.84 -12.22
N PHE A 95 8.44 5.58 -13.08
CA PHE A 95 9.46 4.55 -12.82
C PHE A 95 10.41 4.94 -11.68
N ASN A 96 10.75 6.22 -11.53
CA ASN A 96 11.52 6.68 -10.37
C ASN A 96 10.75 6.47 -9.06
N ILE A 97 9.46 6.84 -9.04
CA ILE A 97 8.57 6.61 -7.90
C ILE A 97 8.45 5.11 -7.60
N LEU A 98 8.32 4.28 -8.63
CA LEU A 98 8.22 2.82 -8.48
C LEU A 98 9.48 2.22 -7.84
N SER A 99 10.67 2.68 -8.26
CA SER A 99 11.95 2.27 -7.64
C SER A 99 12.02 2.67 -6.16
N ASP A 100 11.62 3.91 -5.85
CA ASP A 100 11.56 4.42 -4.49
C ASP A 100 10.57 3.62 -3.62
N PHE A 101 9.42 3.28 -4.19
CA PHE A 101 8.42 2.42 -3.57
C PHE A 101 8.96 1.02 -3.28
N GLN A 102 9.60 0.37 -4.25
CA GLN A 102 10.21 -0.94 -4.06
C GLN A 102 11.27 -0.93 -2.94
N SER A 103 12.08 0.13 -2.86
CA SER A 103 13.04 0.30 -1.77
C SER A 103 12.37 0.49 -0.42
N ASP A 104 11.28 1.26 -0.37
CA ASP A 104 10.56 1.53 0.88
C ASP A 104 9.84 0.28 1.42
N ILE A 105 9.15 -0.51 0.58
CA ILE A 105 8.41 -1.69 1.05
C ILE A 105 9.33 -2.78 1.60
N LEU A 106 10.57 -2.89 1.11
CA LEU A 106 11.56 -3.82 1.66
C LEU A 106 11.95 -3.46 3.11
N LYS A 107 11.90 -2.18 3.50
CA LYS A 107 12.14 -1.74 4.88
C LYS A 107 10.98 -2.09 5.81
N LEU A 108 9.80 -2.36 5.25
CA LEU A 108 8.57 -2.61 5.99
C LEU A 108 8.28 -4.10 6.21
N LEU A 109 9.08 -4.99 5.65
CA LEU A 109 8.97 -6.42 5.93
C LEU A 109 9.50 -6.73 7.34
N PRO A 110 8.66 -7.26 8.26
CA PRO A 110 9.11 -7.59 9.60
C PRO A 110 10.08 -8.77 9.60
N THR A 111 11.25 -8.54 10.19
CA THR A 111 12.30 -9.55 10.44
C THR A 111 12.45 -9.80 11.94
N ASN A 112 13.15 -10.89 12.31
CA ASN A 112 13.46 -11.24 13.71
C ASN A 112 12.23 -11.43 14.62
N ILE A 113 11.15 -12.02 14.08
CA ILE A 113 9.96 -12.34 14.87
C ILE A 113 10.23 -13.60 15.70
N PRO A 114 9.97 -13.60 17.03
CA PRO A 114 10.16 -14.79 17.86
C PRO A 114 9.35 -15.99 17.39
N GLU A 115 9.93 -17.19 17.42
CA GLU A 115 9.32 -18.45 16.95
C GLU A 115 7.93 -18.70 17.55
N LYS A 116 7.75 -18.38 18.85
CA LYS A 116 6.46 -18.49 19.55
C LYS A 116 5.30 -17.72 18.89
N ASN A 117 5.61 -16.74 18.04
CA ASN A 117 4.64 -15.91 17.33
C ASN A 117 4.39 -16.38 15.89
N GLU A 118 5.18 -17.33 15.35
CA GLU A 118 5.07 -17.78 13.95
C GLU A 118 3.69 -18.32 13.59
N LYS A 119 2.98 -18.92 14.55
CA LYS A 119 1.61 -19.41 14.36
C LYS A 119 0.64 -18.31 13.88
N ASN A 120 0.93 -17.05 14.20
CA ASN A 120 0.12 -15.89 13.85
C ASN A 120 0.71 -15.09 12.69
N LYS A 121 1.71 -15.62 11.97
CA LYS A 121 2.34 -14.94 10.83
C LYS A 121 1.30 -14.63 9.75
N PRO A 122 1.22 -13.38 9.29
CA PRO A 122 0.42 -13.03 8.12
C PRO A 122 0.88 -13.87 6.94
N ARG A 123 -0.07 -14.49 6.26
CA ARG A 123 0.14 -15.18 4.99
C ARG A 123 0.60 -14.20 3.91
N TYR A 124 -0.02 -13.02 3.87
CA TYR A 124 0.29 -12.01 2.86
C TYR A 124 0.59 -10.64 3.48
N TYR A 125 1.65 -9.99 2.96
CA TYR A 125 1.86 -8.56 3.09
C TYR A 125 1.54 -7.89 1.76
N THR A 126 0.62 -6.94 1.75
CA THR A 126 0.19 -6.21 0.56
C THR A 126 0.63 -4.76 0.66
N TYR A 127 1.27 -4.25 -0.39
CA TYR A 127 1.70 -2.86 -0.47
C TYR A 127 1.08 -2.22 -1.71
N ARG A 128 0.51 -1.02 -1.55
CA ARG A 128 -0.10 -0.25 -2.64
C ARG A 128 0.64 1.05 -2.85
N LEU A 129 1.02 1.31 -4.10
CA LEU A 129 1.64 2.55 -4.52
C LEU A 129 0.58 3.55 -4.98
N TYR A 130 0.39 4.60 -4.19
CA TYR A 130 -0.45 5.74 -4.49
C TYR A 130 0.39 6.92 -4.96
N VAL A 131 -0.12 7.65 -5.94
CA VAL A 131 0.56 8.83 -6.48
C VAL A 131 -0.43 9.96 -6.69
N TYR A 132 -0.10 11.14 -6.17
CA TYR A 132 -0.84 12.35 -6.49
C TYR A 132 -0.51 12.83 -7.91
N ASP A 133 -1.54 13.00 -8.75
CA ASP A 133 -1.43 13.57 -10.09
C ASP A 133 -1.91 15.03 -10.07
N SER A 134 -0.97 15.97 -10.20
CA SER A 134 -1.28 17.40 -10.19
C SER A 134 -2.13 17.85 -11.37
N LYS A 135 -2.11 17.11 -12.50
CA LYS A 135 -2.94 17.42 -13.67
C LYS A 135 -4.42 17.11 -13.42
N ARG A 136 -4.69 16.06 -12.65
CA ARG A 136 -6.04 15.62 -12.29
C ARG A 136 -6.50 16.18 -10.95
N GLY A 137 -5.57 16.69 -10.15
CA GLY A 137 -5.83 17.20 -8.81
C GLY A 137 -6.21 16.11 -7.80
N ASP A 138 -5.84 14.86 -8.06
CA ASP A 138 -6.32 13.70 -7.30
C ASP A 138 -5.24 12.61 -7.15
N THR A 139 -5.46 11.65 -6.25
CA THR A 139 -4.56 10.54 -5.95
C THR A 139 -5.04 9.25 -6.59
N PHE A 140 -4.11 8.49 -7.17
CA PHE A 140 -4.42 7.24 -7.84
C PHE A 140 -3.51 6.10 -7.37
N MET A 141 -4.08 4.92 -7.16
CA MET A 141 -3.31 3.69 -7.01
C MET A 141 -2.75 3.27 -8.36
N LEU A 142 -1.42 3.17 -8.48
CA LEU A 142 -0.75 2.74 -9.70
C LEU A 142 -0.36 1.26 -9.67
N PHE A 143 0.19 0.79 -8.55
CA PHE A 143 0.72 -0.57 -8.42
C PHE A 143 0.33 -1.22 -7.09
N LYS A 144 0.22 -2.54 -7.11
CA LYS A 144 -0.03 -3.38 -5.93
C LYS A 144 0.99 -4.52 -5.90
N TYR A 145 1.64 -4.72 -4.76
CA TYR A 145 2.63 -5.76 -4.53
C TYR A 145 2.15 -6.66 -3.40
N ILE A 146 2.19 -7.98 -3.59
CA ILE A 146 1.81 -8.95 -2.57
C ILE A 146 2.99 -9.88 -2.32
N PHE A 147 3.45 -9.93 -1.08
CA PHE A 147 4.48 -10.83 -0.62
C PHE A 147 3.86 -12.05 0.07
N ASP A 148 4.04 -13.24 -0.50
CA ASP A 148 3.58 -14.52 0.08
C ASP A 148 4.62 -15.07 1.05
N THR A 149 4.30 -15.06 2.33
CA THR A 149 5.23 -15.45 3.40
C THR A 149 5.31 -16.95 3.64
N THR A 150 4.47 -17.73 2.94
CA THR A 150 4.42 -19.19 3.01
C THR A 150 5.43 -19.85 2.08
N LYS A 151 6.06 -19.06 1.20
CA LYS A 151 7.11 -19.53 0.31
C LYS A 151 8.48 -19.43 1.01
N PRO A 152 9.40 -20.40 0.83
CA PRO A 152 10.68 -20.46 1.55
C PRO A 152 11.52 -19.18 1.46
N ASP A 153 11.53 -18.53 0.29
CA ASP A 153 12.27 -17.27 0.06
C ASP A 153 11.33 -16.05 -0.10
N GLY A 154 10.04 -16.27 0.13
CA GLY A 154 8.99 -15.32 -0.22
C GLY A 154 8.77 -15.21 -1.73
N ASP A 155 7.54 -14.95 -2.14
CA ASP A 155 7.19 -14.74 -3.56
C ASP A 155 6.44 -13.42 -3.72
N TRP A 156 6.89 -12.59 -4.67
CA TRP A 156 6.29 -11.31 -4.96
C TRP A 156 5.37 -11.40 -6.17
N LYS A 157 4.08 -11.16 -5.95
CA LYS A 157 3.11 -10.95 -7.03
C LYS A 157 2.89 -9.46 -7.22
N ILE A 158 3.16 -8.99 -8.42
CA ILE A 158 3.16 -7.57 -8.75
C ILE A 158 2.07 -7.27 -9.78
N TYR A 159 1.33 -6.20 -9.51
CA TYR A 159 0.16 -5.81 -10.28
C TYR A 159 0.18 -4.32 -10.62
N TYR A 160 -0.40 -3.97 -11.77
CA TYR A 160 -0.67 -2.58 -12.16
C TYR A 160 -2.17 -2.32 -12.25
N ASN A 161 -2.59 -1.08 -11.95
CA ASN A 161 -3.97 -0.64 -12.09
C ASN A 161 -4.42 -0.69 -13.55
N ASN A 162 -5.33 -1.61 -13.89
CA ASN A 162 -5.75 -1.79 -15.27
C ASN A 162 -6.53 -0.59 -15.81
N GLU A 163 -7.34 0.08 -15.00
CA GLU A 163 -8.08 1.28 -15.42
C GLU A 163 -7.15 2.39 -15.94
N ILE A 164 -6.00 2.57 -15.29
CA ILE A 164 -5.02 3.60 -15.65
C ILE A 164 -4.18 3.15 -16.83
N PHE A 165 -3.59 1.96 -16.76
CA PHE A 165 -2.60 1.52 -17.74
C PHE A 165 -3.22 1.01 -19.05
N SER A 166 -4.48 0.57 -19.06
CA SER A 166 -5.19 0.24 -20.31
C SER A 166 -5.36 1.44 -21.25
N ARG A 167 -5.31 2.66 -20.71
CA ARG A 167 -5.39 3.91 -21.48
C ARG A 167 -4.01 4.44 -21.92
N THR A 168 -2.94 3.72 -21.58
CA THR A 168 -1.56 4.06 -21.99
C THR A 168 -1.19 3.37 -23.30
N SER A 169 -0.03 3.71 -23.88
CA SER A 169 0.41 3.12 -25.14
C SER A 169 0.58 1.60 -25.04
N GLU A 170 0.34 0.88 -26.15
CA GLU A 170 0.56 -0.57 -26.23
C GLU A 170 1.98 -0.96 -25.82
N ASN A 171 2.97 -0.11 -26.16
CA ASN A 171 4.35 -0.33 -25.76
C ASN A 171 4.50 -0.33 -24.23
N MET A 172 3.85 0.59 -23.52
CA MET A 172 3.90 0.64 -22.05
C MET A 172 3.26 -0.59 -21.43
N GLN A 173 2.09 -0.99 -21.92
CA GLN A 173 1.40 -2.20 -21.46
C GLN A 173 2.27 -3.46 -21.67
N ARG A 174 2.96 -3.53 -22.82
CA ARG A 174 3.90 -4.61 -23.12
C ARG A 174 5.12 -4.60 -22.20
N VAL A 175 5.70 -3.43 -21.90
CA VAL A 175 6.81 -3.31 -20.95
C VAL A 175 6.43 -3.87 -19.57
N LEU A 176 5.25 -3.51 -19.06
CA LEU A 176 4.76 -4.01 -17.77
C LEU A 176 4.54 -5.52 -17.78
N LYS A 177 3.89 -6.05 -18.81
CA LYS A 177 3.66 -7.51 -18.96
C LYS A 177 4.97 -8.28 -19.05
N ASN A 178 5.93 -7.80 -19.84
CA ASN A 178 7.24 -8.43 -20.00
C ASN A 178 8.07 -8.38 -18.71
N ALA A 179 7.87 -7.36 -17.87
CA ALA A 179 8.47 -7.26 -16.54
C ALA A 179 7.74 -8.10 -15.47
N GLY A 180 6.72 -8.89 -15.85
CA GLY A 180 6.00 -9.80 -14.95
C GLY A 180 4.82 -9.16 -14.21
N TYR A 181 4.42 -7.93 -14.55
CA TYR A 181 3.29 -7.26 -13.91
C TYR A 181 1.97 -7.71 -14.53
N LEU A 182 1.03 -8.06 -13.66
CA LEU A 182 -0.32 -8.47 -14.03
C LEU A 182 -1.30 -7.29 -13.91
N PRO A 183 -2.27 -7.14 -14.83
CA PRO A 183 -3.35 -6.17 -14.62
C PRO A 183 -4.18 -6.56 -13.39
N THR A 184 -4.65 -5.56 -12.64
CA THR A 184 -5.65 -5.75 -11.58
C THR A 184 -6.76 -4.70 -11.66
N GLU A 185 -7.99 -5.15 -11.38
CA GLU A 185 -9.17 -4.30 -11.15
C GLU A 185 -9.44 -4.11 -9.64
N ASP A 186 -8.66 -4.75 -8.77
CA ASP A 186 -8.68 -4.52 -7.33
C ASP A 186 -8.03 -3.16 -7.02
N ILE A 187 -8.83 -2.12 -7.19
CA ILE A 187 -8.46 -0.73 -6.98
C ILE A 187 -9.15 -0.24 -5.70
N VAL A 188 -8.34 0.21 -4.77
CA VAL A 188 -8.78 0.84 -3.52
C VAL A 188 -8.36 2.30 -3.63
N TYR A 189 -9.32 3.20 -3.68
CA TYR A 189 -9.12 4.64 -3.59
C TYR A 189 -9.37 5.05 -2.15
#